data_AF-A0A2V5W2C0-F1
#
_entry.id   AF-A0A2V5W2C0-F1
#
_cell.length_a   1.000
_cell.length_b   1.000
_cell.length_c   1.000
_cell.angle_alpha   90.00
_cell.angle_beta   90.00
_cell.angle_gamma   90.00
#
_symmetry.space_group_name_H-M   'P 1'
#
loop_
_entity.id
_entity.type
_entity.pdbx_description
1 polymer ?
#
loop_
_entity_poly.entity_id
_entity_poly.type
_entity_poly.pdbx_seq_one_letter_code
_entity_poly.pdbx_strand_id
1 'polypeptide(L)'
;MSENQSMKRVVERLFVFAGILFLSLSPWLAADQTNAPASSSAWKNILQPDSQQPFGIEKRIPWTTSRIAGSPDPPLPYVVKRVFPKLKFKEPVDWANTPSIDRLFVA
;
A
#
# COMPACT_ATOMS: atom_id res chain seq x y z
N MET A 1 -13.57 13.98 72.08
CA MET A 1 -12.48 14.69 71.39
C MET A 1 -12.36 14.10 69.97
N SER A 2 -12.89 14.79 68.98
CA SER A 2 -13.34 14.31 67.64
C SER A 2 -12.24 13.99 66.61
N GLU A 3 -10.98 13.85 67.04
CA GLU A 3 -9.82 13.92 66.15
C GLU A 3 -9.53 12.61 65.38
N ASN A 4 -9.82 11.44 65.97
CA ASN A 4 -9.49 10.15 65.32
C ASN A 4 -10.38 9.80 64.11
N GLN A 5 -11.59 10.38 64.02
CA GLN A 5 -12.54 10.09 62.95
C GLN A 5 -12.25 10.92 61.69
N SER A 6 -11.63 12.09 61.85
CA SER A 6 -11.20 12.93 60.74
C SER A 6 -10.01 12.30 60.00
N MET A 7 -9.01 11.81 60.75
CA MET A 7 -7.84 11.13 60.21
C MET A 7 -8.20 9.84 59.47
N LYS A 8 -9.16 9.06 59.97
CA LYS A 8 -9.61 7.83 59.30
C LYS A 8 -10.24 8.09 57.93
N ARG A 9 -11.05 9.15 57.79
CA ARG A 9 -11.64 9.53 56.50
C ARG A 9 -10.65 10.13 55.51
N VAL A 10 -9.60 10.81 56.00
CA VAL A 10 -8.53 11.35 55.14
C VAL A 10 -7.66 10.21 54.59
N VAL A 11 -7.30 9.23 55.43
CA VAL A 11 -6.55 8.04 55.00
C VAL A 11 -7.36 7.20 54.02
N GLU A 12 -8.65 6.98 54.28
CA GLU A 12 -9.54 6.22 53.39
C GLU A 12 -9.71 6.91 52.02
N ARG A 13 -9.82 8.25 51.99
CA ARG A 13 -9.81 9.02 50.74
C ARG A 13 -8.48 8.93 49.99
N LEU A 14 -7.35 9.01 50.70
CA LEU A 14 -6.01 8.83 50.11
C LEU A 14 -5.85 7.44 49.47
N PHE A 15 -6.37 6.38 50.09
CA PHE A 15 -6.36 5.03 49.53
C PHE A 15 -7.27 4.90 48.29
N VAL A 16 -8.46 5.54 48.29
CA VAL A 16 -9.35 5.54 47.12
C VAL A 16 -8.73 6.30 45.94
N PHE A 17 -8.08 7.46 46.17
CA PHE A 17 -7.39 8.18 45.11
C PHE A 17 -6.15 7.44 44.59
N ALA A 18 -5.39 6.75 45.45
CA ALA A 18 -4.28 5.91 45.02
C ALA A 18 -4.74 4.70 44.19
N GLY A 19 -5.87 4.07 44.54
CA GLY A 19 -6.46 2.97 43.76
C GLY A 19 -6.98 3.39 42.39
N ILE A 20 -7.54 4.60 42.28
CA ILE A 20 -7.99 5.17 40.99
C ILE A 20 -6.80 5.59 40.12
N LEU A 21 -5.70 6.06 40.72
CA LEU A 21 -4.45 6.31 39.98
C LEU A 21 -3.83 5.00 39.47
N PHE A 22 -3.86 3.93 40.28
CA PHE A 22 -3.32 2.61 39.91
C PHE A 22 -4.15 1.85 38.86
N LEU A 23 -5.45 2.16 38.70
CA LEU A 23 -6.27 1.57 37.64
C LEU A 23 -6.13 2.27 36.27
N SER A 24 -5.42 3.40 36.20
CA SER A 24 -5.17 4.15 34.95
C SER A 24 -3.80 3.89 34.31
N LEU A 25 -2.91 3.17 35.00
CA LEU A 25 -1.62 2.70 34.46
C LEU A 25 -1.58 1.17 34.38
N SER A 26 -2.61 0.58 33.77
CA SER A 26 -2.53 -0.79 33.27
C SER A 26 -2.06 -0.74 31.82
N PRO A 27 -0.78 -1.01 31.49
CA PRO A 27 -0.38 -1.27 30.11
C PRO A 27 -0.86 -2.67 29.72
N TRP A 28 -2.17 -2.84 29.59
CA TRP A 28 -2.77 -3.91 28.80
C TRP A 28 -2.81 -3.42 27.35
N LEU A 29 -1.63 -3.24 26.76
CA LEU A 29 -1.47 -3.01 25.33
C LEU A 29 -0.06 -3.36 24.84
N ALA A 30 0.43 -4.54 25.24
CA ALA A 30 1.56 -5.18 24.57
C ALA A 30 1.08 -6.19 23.52
N ALA A 31 0.04 -5.83 22.74
CA ALA A 31 -0.50 -6.62 21.64
C ALA A 31 -0.34 -5.94 20.27
N ASP A 32 0.58 -4.97 20.15
CA ASP A 32 0.82 -4.28 18.87
C ASP A 32 2.31 -4.11 18.52
N GLN A 33 3.19 -5.01 19.00
CA GLN A 33 4.58 -5.03 18.53
C GLN A 33 4.77 -5.79 17.21
N THR A 34 3.73 -6.40 16.63
CA THR A 34 3.81 -6.99 15.29
C THR A 34 3.48 -6.02 14.16
N ASN A 35 2.98 -4.81 14.46
CA ASN A 35 2.65 -3.81 13.43
C ASN A 35 3.47 -2.52 13.54
N ALA A 36 4.69 -2.59 14.08
CA ALA A 36 5.65 -1.52 13.82
C ALA A 36 5.92 -1.51 12.31
N PRO A 37 5.56 -0.45 11.54
CA PRO A 37 6.06 -0.35 10.18
C PRO A 37 7.58 -0.26 10.32
N ALA A 38 8.26 -1.32 9.92
CA ALA A 38 9.71 -1.31 9.76
C ALA A 38 10.05 0.02 9.08
N SER A 39 10.74 0.90 9.82
CA SER A 39 11.21 2.19 9.36
C SER A 39 11.67 2.03 7.92
N SER A 40 10.86 2.54 6.98
CA SER A 40 10.91 2.14 5.58
C SER A 40 12.03 2.86 4.84
N SER A 41 13.25 2.87 5.37
CA SER A 41 14.42 3.28 4.57
C SER A 41 14.72 2.30 3.43
N ALA A 42 14.02 1.17 3.36
CA ALA A 42 14.13 0.18 2.29
C ALA A 42 13.93 0.77 0.88
N TRP A 43 13.05 1.75 0.70
CA TRP A 43 12.87 2.40 -0.61
C TRP A 43 14.04 3.30 -1.01
N LYS A 44 14.82 3.81 -0.04
CA LYS A 44 15.98 4.66 -0.31
C LYS A 44 17.10 3.88 -0.99
N ASN A 45 17.24 2.59 -0.66
CA ASN A 45 18.22 1.71 -1.29
C ASN A 45 17.85 1.33 -2.74
N ILE A 46 16.56 1.27 -3.08
CA ILE A 46 16.08 0.94 -4.43
C ILE A 46 16.42 2.06 -5.44
N LEU A 47 16.45 3.30 -4.97
CA LEU A 47 16.77 4.46 -5.80
C LEU A 47 18.27 4.75 -5.88
N GLN A 48 19.10 4.02 -5.14
CA GLN A 48 20.55 4.21 -5.17
C GLN A 48 21.10 3.55 -6.44
N PRO A 49 21.67 4.31 -7.40
CA PRO A 49 22.32 3.70 -8.53
C PRO A 49 23.48 2.82 -8.03
N ASP A 50 23.50 1.57 -8.45
CA ASP A 50 24.55 0.62 -8.09
C ASP A 50 25.87 1.07 -8.72
N SER A 51 26.69 1.76 -7.92
CA SER A 51 27.96 2.36 -8.35
C SER A 51 29.08 1.33 -8.54
N GLN A 52 28.79 0.03 -8.39
CA GLN A 52 29.80 -1.04 -8.36
C GLN A 52 29.59 -2.12 -9.44
N GLN A 53 28.63 -1.95 -10.36
CA GLN A 53 28.46 -2.90 -11.46
C GLN A 53 29.67 -2.81 -12.42
N PRO A 54 30.45 -3.90 -12.64
CA PRO A 54 31.62 -3.89 -13.51
C PRO A 54 31.26 -3.81 -15.01
N PHE A 55 29.97 -3.68 -15.33
CA PHE A 55 29.42 -3.59 -16.66
C PHE A 55 28.37 -2.48 -16.72
N GLY A 56 28.25 -1.81 -17.87
CA GLY A 56 27.30 -0.73 -18.08
C GLY A 56 27.94 0.52 -18.68
N ILE A 57 27.14 1.56 -18.90
CA ILE A 57 27.58 2.86 -19.41
C ILE A 57 27.23 3.90 -18.35
N GLU A 58 28.22 4.67 -17.90
CA GLU A 58 28.05 5.71 -16.85
C GLU A 58 27.02 6.78 -17.24
N LYS A 59 26.97 7.13 -18.54
CA LYS A 59 26.06 8.14 -19.07
C LYS A 59 25.53 7.71 -20.43
N ARG A 60 24.20 7.77 -20.61
CA ARG A 60 23.56 7.56 -21.91
C ARG A 60 23.82 8.79 -22.81
N ILE A 61 24.27 8.55 -24.04
CA ILE A 61 24.35 9.61 -25.07
C ILE A 61 22.93 9.82 -25.61
N PRO A 62 22.37 11.05 -25.54
CA PRO A 62 21.04 11.31 -26.07
C PRO A 62 21.04 11.16 -27.59
N TRP A 63 20.11 10.38 -28.13
CA TRP A 63 19.88 10.30 -29.58
C TRP A 63 19.13 11.56 -30.03
N THR A 64 19.89 12.61 -30.36
CA THR A 64 19.34 13.92 -30.75
C THR A 64 18.96 13.99 -32.23
N THR A 65 19.41 13.04 -33.05
CA THR A 65 19.12 13.02 -34.49
C THR A 65 17.88 12.17 -34.75
N SER A 66 16.74 12.84 -34.96
CA SER A 66 15.52 12.25 -35.51
C SER A 66 15.69 12.04 -37.03
N ARG A 67 16.56 11.12 -37.43
CA ARG A 67 16.60 10.63 -38.82
C ARG A 67 16.15 9.18 -38.84
N ILE A 68 14.86 8.98 -38.69
CA ILE A 68 14.22 7.75 -39.15
C ILE A 68 14.17 7.86 -40.68
N ALA A 69 15.08 7.16 -41.36
CA ALA A 69 15.11 7.10 -42.82
C ALA A 69 14.27 5.90 -43.28
N GLY A 70 13.27 6.17 -44.12
CA GLY A 70 12.29 5.19 -44.59
C GLY A 70 10.87 5.54 -44.15
N SER A 71 9.88 5.17 -44.96
CA SER A 71 8.48 5.20 -44.53
C SER A 71 8.29 4.13 -43.46
N PRO A 72 7.55 4.40 -42.37
CA PRO A 72 7.01 3.35 -41.52
C PRO A 72 6.35 2.28 -42.39
N ASP A 73 6.43 1.02 -41.96
CA ASP A 73 5.74 -0.09 -42.61
C ASP A 73 4.26 0.29 -42.79
N PRO A 74 3.69 0.18 -44.01
CA PRO A 74 2.28 0.48 -44.22
C PRO A 74 1.38 -0.30 -43.25
N PRO A 75 0.22 0.26 -42.88
CA PRO A 75 -0.71 -0.44 -42.00
C PRO A 75 -1.13 -1.78 -42.63
N LEU A 76 -1.33 -2.78 -41.77
CA LEU A 76 -1.80 -4.10 -42.20
C LEU A 76 -3.08 -3.97 -43.06
N PRO A 77 -3.20 -4.74 -44.15
CA PRO A 77 -4.36 -4.66 -45.06
C PRO A 77 -5.67 -5.13 -44.42
N TYR A 78 -5.61 -5.80 -43.27
CA TYR A 78 -6.76 -6.32 -42.56
C TYR A 78 -6.85 -5.78 -41.14
N VAL A 79 -8.05 -5.34 -40.77
CA VAL A 79 -8.36 -4.86 -39.41
C VAL A 79 -9.26 -5.86 -38.71
N VAL A 80 -9.00 -6.08 -37.41
CA VAL A 80 -9.85 -6.93 -36.57
C VAL A 80 -11.21 -6.24 -36.39
N LYS A 81 -12.29 -6.95 -36.73
CA LYS A 81 -13.67 -6.50 -36.48
C LYS A 81 -14.38 -7.49 -35.57
N ARG A 82 -15.32 -6.98 -34.77
CA ARG A 82 -16.16 -7.83 -33.93
C ARG A 82 -17.09 -8.66 -34.81
N VAL A 83 -16.96 -9.98 -34.75
CA VAL A 83 -17.77 -10.92 -35.54
C VAL A 83 -19.25 -10.83 -35.15
N PHE A 84 -19.56 -10.70 -33.86
CA PHE A 84 -20.94 -10.59 -33.36
C PHE A 84 -21.13 -9.32 -32.51
N PRO A 85 -21.43 -8.16 -33.13
CA PRO A 85 -21.54 -6.89 -32.42
C PRO A 85 -22.79 -6.79 -31.53
N LYS A 86 -23.85 -7.53 -31.86
CA LYS A 86 -25.13 -7.49 -31.13
C LYS A 86 -25.40 -8.75 -30.30
N LEU A 87 -24.39 -9.62 -30.10
CA LEU A 87 -24.54 -10.83 -29.31
C LEU A 87 -24.91 -10.48 -27.87
N LYS A 88 -25.98 -11.10 -27.37
CA LYS A 88 -26.39 -11.04 -25.97
C LYS A 88 -26.12 -12.41 -25.36
N PHE A 89 -25.36 -12.42 -24.26
CA PHE A 89 -25.15 -13.64 -23.49
C PHE A 89 -26.34 -13.81 -22.54
N LYS A 90 -27.01 -14.96 -22.61
CA LYS A 90 -28.02 -15.38 -21.63
C LYS A 90 -27.36 -16.41 -20.73
N GLU A 91 -27.33 -16.14 -19.43
CA GLU A 91 -26.80 -17.06 -18.41
C GLU A 91 -25.38 -17.57 -18.75
N PRO A 92 -24.38 -16.68 -18.88
CA PRO A 92 -23.00 -17.09 -19.15
C PRO A 92 -22.45 -17.94 -18.01
N VAL A 93 -21.67 -18.96 -18.35
CA VAL A 93 -21.06 -19.89 -17.39
C VAL A 93 -19.94 -19.19 -16.60
N ASP A 94 -19.11 -18.41 -17.29
CA ASP A 94 -18.01 -17.66 -16.68
C ASP A 94 -17.77 -16.31 -17.38
N TRP A 95 -17.25 -15.35 -16.65
CA TRP A 95 -16.93 -14.02 -17.13
C TRP A 95 -15.77 -13.38 -16.35
N ALA A 96 -14.89 -12.68 -17.07
CA ALA A 96 -13.69 -12.07 -16.48
C ALA A 96 -13.47 -10.63 -16.94
N ASN A 97 -13.03 -9.77 -16.03
CA ASN A 97 -12.57 -8.40 -16.31
C ASN A 97 -11.04 -8.39 -16.41
N THR A 98 -10.49 -7.52 -17.25
CA THR A 98 -9.06 -7.19 -17.24
C THR A 98 -8.85 -5.72 -16.84
N PRO A 99 -8.05 -5.42 -15.81
CA PRO A 99 -7.88 -4.03 -15.33
C PRO A 99 -7.30 -3.07 -16.36
N SER A 100 -6.60 -3.57 -17.39
CA SER A 100 -5.93 -2.73 -18.40
C SER A 100 -6.85 -2.25 -19.51
N ILE A 101 -8.03 -2.85 -19.69
CA ILE A 101 -8.99 -2.43 -20.70
C ILE A 101 -10.40 -2.46 -20.13
N ASP A 102 -11.20 -1.44 -20.46
CA ASP A 102 -12.60 -1.35 -20.01
C ASP A 102 -13.51 -2.31 -20.80
N ARG A 103 -13.25 -3.63 -20.67
CA ARG A 103 -13.94 -4.71 -21.39
C ARG A 103 -14.09 -5.96 -20.53
N LEU A 104 -15.19 -6.67 -20.77
CA LEU A 104 -15.52 -7.96 -20.17
C LEU A 104 -15.38 -9.11 -21.17
N PHE A 105 -14.80 -10.22 -20.72
CA PHE A 105 -14.68 -11.47 -21.46
C PHE A 105 -15.69 -12.50 -20.96
N VAL A 106 -16.15 -13.37 -21.86
CA VAL A 106 -17.10 -14.46 -21.58
C VAL A 106 -16.53 -15.72 -22.22
N ALA A 107 -16.53 -16.84 -21.49
CA ALA A 107 -16.03 -18.15 -21.94
C ALA A 107 -17.17 -19.16 -22.10
#